data_AF-A0A6C0E769-F1
#
_entry.id   AF-A0A6C0E769-F1
#
_cell.length_a   1.000
_cell.length_b   1.000
_cell.length_c   1.000
_cell.angle_alpha   90.00
_cell.angle_beta   90.00
_cell.angle_gamma   90.00
#
_symmetry.space_group_name_H-M   'P 1'
#
loop_
_entity.id
_entity.type
_entity.pdbx_description
1 polymer ?
#
loop_
_entity_poly.entity_id
_entity_poly.type
_entity_poly.pdbx_seq_one_letter_code
_entity_poly.pdbx_strand_id
1 'polypeptide(L)'
;MSNIDIVIVDKSGSLKTTSVKDFKEEDLFKKCGLKKKDDFEKQVEWKLKTKGRKYVVSVYAKMNGRANNENKYDFPPPIDNHLFFGSCAIIAQNDKQEYVNLNTDLWNTLYEKLFGGFEDLAATALEDEQEIDELANVPKEKKTKEGYLKDGFVVSEEGEEELGEDETTSESEFNTTNSEDEDEDDDAVIEDIGSELSEESYDYESDE
;
A
#
# COMPACT_ATOMS: atom_id res chain seq x y z
N MET A 1 21.91 -20.14 -19.42
CA MET A 1 20.62 -19.41 -19.28
C MET A 1 20.68 -18.67 -17.97
N SER A 2 20.57 -17.35 -18.03
CA SER A 2 20.51 -16.52 -16.83
C SER A 2 19.10 -16.62 -16.25
N ASN A 3 18.98 -16.99 -14.97
CA ASN A 3 17.70 -16.96 -14.28
C ASN A 3 17.45 -15.54 -13.81
N ILE A 4 16.20 -15.11 -13.89
CA ILE A 4 15.78 -13.78 -13.42
C ILE A 4 14.79 -13.96 -12.29
N ASP A 5 15.08 -13.31 -11.16
CA ASP A 5 14.16 -13.25 -10.05
C ASP A 5 13.20 -12.07 -10.22
N ILE A 6 11.91 -12.35 -10.08
CA ILE A 6 10.84 -11.35 -10.11
C ILE A 6 10.02 -11.45 -8.83
N VAL A 7 9.30 -10.39 -8.48
CA VAL A 7 8.39 -10.40 -7.33
C VAL A 7 6.96 -10.55 -7.84
N ILE A 8 6.24 -11.52 -7.30
CA ILE A 8 4.81 -11.70 -7.52
C ILE A 8 4.08 -11.22 -6.28
N VAL A 9 3.11 -10.35 -6.49
CA VAL A 9 2.19 -9.86 -5.46
C VAL A 9 0.94 -10.69 -5.55
N ASP A 10 0.60 -11.47 -4.52
CA ASP A 10 -0.65 -12.22 -4.51
C ASP A 10 -1.85 -11.30 -4.24
N LYS A 11 -3.08 -11.78 -4.51
CA LYS A 11 -4.31 -11.03 -4.26
C LYS A 11 -4.49 -10.63 -2.79
N SER A 12 -3.93 -11.41 -1.87
CA SER A 12 -3.91 -11.09 -0.43
C SER A 12 -3.03 -9.90 -0.07
N GLY A 13 -2.17 -9.45 -1.00
CA GLY A 13 -1.11 -8.46 -0.75
C GLY A 13 0.24 -9.07 -0.35
N SER A 14 0.37 -10.41 -0.33
CA SER A 14 1.62 -11.06 0.05
C SER A 14 2.65 -11.04 -1.10
N LEU A 15 3.90 -10.71 -0.78
CA LEU A 15 5.00 -10.67 -1.73
C LEU A 15 5.75 -12.00 -1.81
N LYS A 16 6.02 -12.49 -3.02
CA LYS A 16 6.76 -13.73 -3.25
C LYS A 16 7.81 -13.56 -4.35
N THR A 17 9.07 -13.84 -4.02
CA THR A 17 10.14 -13.92 -5.03
C THR A 17 10.00 -15.21 -5.85
N THR A 18 10.04 -15.10 -7.17
CA THR A 18 9.93 -16.22 -8.11
C THR A 18 11.06 -16.17 -9.13
N SER A 19 11.86 -17.23 -9.22
CA SER A 19 12.91 -17.36 -10.24
C SER A 19 12.34 -17.89 -11.55
N VAL A 20 12.60 -17.18 -12.65
CA VAL A 20 12.14 -17.53 -14.00
C VAL A 20 13.35 -17.86 -14.87
N LYS A 21 13.35 -19.09 -15.43
CA LYS A 21 14.29 -19.50 -16.47
C LYS A 21 13.78 -18.98 -17.82
N ASP A 22 14.67 -18.46 -18.66
CA ASP A 22 14.33 -17.89 -19.97
C ASP A 22 13.21 -16.85 -19.91
N PHE A 23 13.45 -15.80 -19.12
CA PHE A 23 12.49 -14.72 -18.88
C PHE A 23 11.95 -14.12 -20.19
N LYS A 24 10.62 -14.05 -20.28
CA LYS A 24 9.87 -13.36 -21.33
C LYS A 24 8.72 -12.60 -20.70
N GLU A 25 8.59 -11.31 -21.02
CA GLU A 25 7.49 -10.49 -20.50
C GLU A 25 6.12 -11.06 -20.87
N GLU A 26 6.00 -11.63 -22.07
CA GLU A 26 4.77 -12.28 -22.53
C GLU A 26 4.36 -13.48 -21.68
N ASP A 27 5.26 -14.10 -20.92
CA ASP A 27 4.95 -15.25 -20.07
C ASP A 27 4.65 -14.85 -18.60
N LEU A 28 4.73 -13.56 -18.25
CA LEU A 28 4.46 -13.06 -16.90
C LEU A 28 3.04 -13.36 -16.43
N PHE A 29 2.05 -13.27 -17.33
CA PHE A 29 0.66 -13.56 -16.98
C PHE A 29 0.50 -15.00 -16.46
N LYS A 30 1.26 -15.95 -17.00
CA LYS A 30 1.26 -17.36 -16.55
C LYS A 30 1.83 -17.48 -15.14
N LYS A 31 2.83 -16.67 -14.79
CA LYS A 31 3.42 -16.62 -13.44
C LYS A 31 2.47 -16.00 -12.42
N CYS A 32 1.57 -15.13 -12.87
CA CYS A 32 0.48 -14.57 -12.07
C CYS A 32 -0.77 -15.49 -12.01
N GLY A 33 -0.67 -16.74 -12.49
CA GLY A 33 -1.79 -17.70 -12.47
C GLY A 33 -2.90 -17.43 -13.48
N LEU A 34 -2.70 -16.52 -14.44
CA LEU A 34 -3.69 -16.19 -15.46
C LEU A 34 -3.64 -17.19 -16.63
N LYS A 35 -4.82 -17.61 -17.10
CA LYS A 35 -4.95 -18.52 -18.26
C LYS A 35 -4.76 -17.82 -19.60
N LYS A 36 -5.05 -16.52 -19.65
CA LYS A 36 -4.97 -15.68 -20.84
C LYS A 36 -4.18 -14.41 -20.47
N LYS A 37 -3.49 -13.84 -21.46
CA LYS A 37 -2.84 -12.52 -21.34
C LYS A 37 -3.82 -11.34 -21.39
N ASP A 38 -5.11 -11.64 -21.50
CA ASP A 38 -6.16 -10.65 -21.69
C ASP A 38 -6.22 -9.71 -20.48
N ASP A 39 -6.18 -8.41 -20.76
CA ASP A 39 -6.19 -7.34 -19.75
C ASP A 39 -4.96 -7.32 -18.81
N PHE A 40 -3.91 -8.09 -19.11
CA PHE A 40 -2.67 -8.11 -18.31
C PHE A 40 -1.60 -7.26 -18.98
N GLU A 41 -1.42 -6.02 -18.51
CA GLU A 41 -0.59 -5.01 -19.16
C GLU A 41 0.33 -4.30 -18.16
N LYS A 42 1.32 -3.58 -18.69
CA LYS A 42 2.22 -2.73 -17.89
C LYS A 42 1.44 -1.50 -17.42
N GLN A 43 1.30 -1.35 -16.10
CA GLN A 43 0.52 -0.29 -15.48
C GLN A 43 1.38 0.94 -15.18
N VAL A 44 2.62 0.72 -14.75
CA VAL A 44 3.51 1.79 -14.31
C VAL A 44 4.96 1.42 -14.53
N GLU A 45 5.79 2.46 -14.66
CA GLU A 45 7.24 2.37 -14.75
C GLU A 45 7.87 3.46 -13.87
N TRP A 46 8.54 3.06 -12.79
CA TRP A 46 9.27 3.97 -11.92
C TRP A 46 10.76 3.97 -12.24
N LYS A 47 11.36 5.15 -12.31
CA LYS A 47 12.79 5.35 -12.54
C LYS A 47 13.40 5.92 -11.27
N LEU A 48 14.19 5.12 -10.55
CA LEU A 48 14.80 5.53 -9.30
C LEU A 48 16.28 5.13 -9.22
N LYS A 49 17.02 5.84 -8.37
CA LYS A 49 18.43 5.57 -8.09
C LYS A 49 18.60 5.21 -6.61
N THR A 50 19.11 4.02 -6.35
CA THR A 50 19.33 3.50 -4.99
C THR A 50 20.73 2.91 -4.89
N LYS A 51 21.47 3.23 -3.81
CA LYS A 51 22.85 2.75 -3.57
C LYS A 51 23.78 2.94 -4.79
N GLY A 52 23.66 4.10 -5.46
CA GLY A 52 24.46 4.45 -6.64
C GLY A 52 24.04 3.76 -7.96
N ARG A 53 23.08 2.83 -7.94
CA ARG A 53 22.58 2.11 -9.12
C ARG A 53 21.23 2.67 -9.56
N LYS A 54 21.00 2.72 -10.88
CA LYS A 54 19.71 3.10 -11.46
C LYS A 54 18.88 1.85 -11.69
N TYR A 55 17.62 1.92 -11.28
CA TYR A 55 16.63 0.88 -11.45
C TYR A 55 15.42 1.45 -12.16
N VAL A 56 14.89 0.68 -13.11
CA VAL A 56 13.60 0.90 -13.75
C VAL A 56 12.69 -0.22 -13.30
N VAL A 57 11.71 0.07 -12.45
CA VAL A 57 10.78 -0.94 -11.92
C VAL A 57 9.45 -0.82 -12.65
N SER A 58 8.91 -1.94 -13.11
CA SER A 58 7.63 -1.98 -13.81
C SER A 58 6.67 -2.95 -13.13
N VAL A 59 5.40 -2.57 -13.06
CA VAL A 59 4.31 -3.45 -12.57
C VAL A 59 3.43 -3.86 -13.73
N TYR A 60 3.19 -5.16 -13.82
CA TYR A 60 2.24 -5.76 -14.73
C TYR A 60 1.07 -6.30 -13.91
N ALA A 61 -0.14 -5.87 -14.24
CA ALA A 61 -1.33 -6.23 -13.51
C ALA A 61 -2.55 -6.26 -14.42
N LYS A 62 -3.61 -6.87 -13.89
CA LYS A 62 -4.93 -6.94 -14.52
C LYS A 62 -5.85 -5.90 -13.91
N MET A 63 -6.51 -5.09 -14.74
CA MET A 63 -7.42 -4.03 -14.28
C MET A 63 -8.86 -4.50 -14.13
N ASN A 64 -9.25 -5.56 -14.85
CA ASN A 64 -10.61 -6.09 -14.82
C ASN A 64 -10.67 -7.50 -14.20
N GLY A 65 -11.58 -7.71 -13.24
CA GLY A 65 -11.75 -9.00 -12.60
C GLY A 65 -13.12 -9.23 -11.99
N ARG A 66 -13.27 -10.37 -11.32
CA ARG A 66 -14.48 -10.70 -10.57
C ARG A 66 -14.37 -10.07 -9.18
N ALA A 67 -15.51 -9.69 -8.61
CA ALA A 67 -15.59 -9.30 -7.20
C ALA A 67 -14.93 -10.34 -6.29
N ASN A 68 -14.31 -9.89 -5.20
CA ASN A 68 -13.52 -10.68 -4.24
C ASN A 68 -12.21 -11.26 -4.80
N ASN A 69 -11.74 -10.77 -5.95
CA ASN A 69 -10.42 -11.07 -6.48
C ASN A 69 -9.57 -9.80 -6.66
N GLU A 70 -9.95 -8.72 -6.01
CA GLU A 70 -9.15 -7.50 -5.93
C GLU A 70 -7.82 -7.81 -5.25
N ASN A 71 -6.75 -7.22 -5.76
CA ASN A 71 -5.45 -7.26 -5.12
C ASN A 71 -5.44 -6.22 -3.99
N LYS A 72 -5.07 -6.66 -2.79
CA LYS A 72 -5.05 -5.83 -1.58
C LYS A 72 -3.70 -5.14 -1.32
N TYR A 73 -2.74 -5.28 -2.21
CA TYR A 73 -1.44 -4.63 -2.07
C TYR A 73 -1.54 -3.14 -2.33
N ASP A 74 -0.96 -2.34 -1.45
CA ASP A 74 -0.86 -0.90 -1.61
C ASP A 74 0.35 -0.59 -2.51
N PHE A 75 0.11 -0.10 -3.71
CA PHE A 75 1.18 0.21 -4.65
C PHE A 75 1.61 1.68 -4.50
N PRO A 76 2.88 2.02 -4.77
CA PRO A 76 3.29 3.41 -4.74
C PRO A 76 2.58 4.26 -5.81
N PRO A 77 2.48 5.59 -5.60
CA PRO A 77 2.00 6.50 -6.62
C PRO A 77 2.76 6.33 -7.95
N PRO A 78 2.12 6.48 -9.12
CA PRO A 78 0.76 7.00 -9.36
C PRO A 78 -0.37 5.96 -9.40
N ILE A 79 -0.09 4.69 -9.05
CA ILE A 79 -1.09 3.59 -9.14
C ILE A 79 -1.67 3.21 -7.78
N ASP A 80 -1.42 4.02 -6.75
CA ASP A 80 -1.94 3.87 -5.38
C ASP A 80 -3.47 3.83 -5.33
N ASN A 81 -4.13 4.60 -6.21
CA ASN A 81 -5.59 4.62 -6.31
C ASN A 81 -6.15 3.60 -7.32
N HIS A 82 -5.30 2.80 -7.97
CA HIS A 82 -5.75 1.83 -8.96
C HIS A 82 -6.10 0.48 -8.31
N LEU A 83 -7.29 -0.02 -8.62
CA LEU A 83 -7.73 -1.33 -8.18
C LEU A 83 -7.33 -2.41 -9.21
N PHE A 84 -6.41 -3.28 -8.84
CA PHE A 84 -6.00 -4.43 -9.66
C PHE A 84 -6.71 -5.71 -9.21
N PHE A 85 -6.71 -6.73 -10.07
CA PHE A 85 -7.34 -8.02 -9.79
C PHE A 85 -6.35 -9.18 -9.97
N GLY A 86 -6.43 -10.15 -9.07
CA GLY A 86 -5.57 -11.33 -9.04
C GLY A 86 -4.14 -10.99 -8.61
N SER A 87 -3.17 -11.78 -9.04
CA SER A 87 -1.76 -11.54 -8.74
C SER A 87 -1.14 -10.54 -9.73
N CYS A 88 -0.22 -9.71 -9.24
CA CYS A 88 0.55 -8.78 -10.05
C CYS A 88 2.01 -9.22 -10.13
N ALA A 89 2.71 -8.85 -11.21
CA ALA A 89 4.15 -9.09 -11.36
C ALA A 89 4.91 -7.77 -11.31
N ILE A 90 5.99 -7.76 -10.54
CA ILE A 90 6.93 -6.65 -10.45
C ILE A 90 8.27 -7.12 -11.00
N ILE A 91 8.80 -6.35 -11.94
CA ILE A 91 10.09 -6.61 -12.58
C ILE A 91 10.99 -5.38 -12.50
N ALA A 92 12.30 -5.60 -12.51
CA ALA A 92 13.29 -4.53 -12.50
C ALA A 92 14.25 -4.65 -13.70
N GLN A 93 14.64 -3.50 -14.23
CA GLN A 93 15.67 -3.33 -15.26
C GLN A 93 16.75 -2.36 -14.78
N ASN A 94 17.97 -2.49 -15.33
CA ASN A 94 19.05 -1.53 -15.12
C ASN A 94 18.97 -0.34 -16.10
N ASP A 95 19.96 0.55 -16.06
CA ASP A 95 20.08 1.71 -16.97
C ASP A 95 20.25 1.33 -18.45
N LYS A 96 20.66 0.09 -18.72
CA LYS A 96 20.84 -0.46 -20.07
C LYS A 96 19.62 -1.24 -20.57
N GLN A 97 18.49 -1.17 -19.85
CA GLN A 97 17.27 -1.93 -20.14
C GLN A 97 17.46 -3.46 -20.08
N GLU A 98 18.47 -3.93 -19.34
CA GLU A 98 18.65 -5.35 -19.05
C GLU A 98 17.91 -5.70 -17.77
N TYR A 99 17.14 -6.79 -17.79
CA TYR A 99 16.44 -7.30 -16.62
C TYR A 99 17.41 -7.72 -15.53
N VAL A 100 17.11 -7.34 -14.29
CA VAL A 100 17.91 -7.65 -13.10
C VAL A 100 17.08 -8.44 -12.09
N ASN A 101 17.76 -9.19 -11.24
CA ASN A 101 17.11 -9.95 -10.18
C ASN A 101 16.49 -9.00 -9.15
N LEU A 102 15.18 -9.13 -8.99
CA LEU A 102 14.38 -8.43 -8.00
C LEU A 102 13.89 -9.45 -6.96
N ASN A 103 14.43 -9.38 -5.75
CA ASN A 103 13.88 -10.07 -4.59
C ASN A 103 13.01 -9.13 -3.76
N THR A 104 12.28 -9.69 -2.79
CA THR A 104 11.45 -8.94 -1.86
C THR A 104 12.22 -7.88 -1.07
N ASP A 105 13.45 -8.16 -0.63
CA ASP A 105 14.25 -7.19 0.14
C ASP A 105 14.62 -5.95 -0.70
N LEU A 106 15.03 -6.17 -1.96
CA LEU A 106 15.33 -5.08 -2.88
C LEU A 106 14.04 -4.32 -3.23
N TRP A 107 12.94 -5.03 -3.49
CA TRP A 107 11.64 -4.38 -3.73
C TRP A 107 11.22 -3.51 -2.55
N ASN A 108 11.29 -3.99 -1.30
CA ASN A 108 10.97 -3.19 -0.12
C ASN A 108 11.84 -1.93 -0.03
N THR A 109 13.14 -2.02 -0.32
CA THR A 109 14.01 -0.84 -0.36
C THR A 109 13.58 0.17 -1.43
N LEU A 110 13.13 -0.30 -2.58
CA LEU A 110 12.66 0.55 -3.67
C LEU A 110 11.27 1.13 -3.36
N TYR A 111 10.40 0.33 -2.76
CA TYR A 111 9.05 0.66 -2.31
C TYR A 111 9.07 1.84 -1.34
N GLU A 112 9.86 1.75 -0.26
CA GLU A 112 10.00 2.84 0.71
C GLU A 112 10.39 4.15 0.01
N LYS A 113 11.37 4.08 -0.90
CA LYS A 113 11.81 5.25 -1.66
C LYS A 113 10.72 5.83 -2.57
N LEU A 114 9.84 4.99 -3.12
CA LEU A 114 8.73 5.43 -3.96
C LEU A 114 7.60 6.09 -3.16
N PHE A 115 7.44 5.70 -1.88
CA PHE A 115 6.49 6.31 -0.95
C PHE A 115 7.00 7.60 -0.28
N GLY A 116 8.18 8.09 -0.69
CA GLY A 116 8.81 9.29 -0.11
C GLY A 116 10.00 8.98 0.79
N GLY A 117 10.21 7.72 1.16
CA GLY A 117 11.33 7.25 1.96
C GLY A 117 11.31 7.78 3.39
N PHE A 118 12.08 7.12 4.27
CA PHE A 118 12.69 7.82 5.38
C PHE A 118 14.00 8.40 4.86
N GLU A 119 14.06 9.72 4.73
CA GLU A 119 15.34 10.39 4.54
C GLU A 119 16.22 10.08 5.76
N ASP A 120 17.49 9.75 5.50
CA ASP A 120 18.45 9.59 6.57
C ASP A 120 18.66 10.97 7.21
N LEU A 121 18.13 11.17 8.41
CA LEU A 121 18.20 12.43 9.17
C LEU A 121 19.63 13.03 9.19
N ALA A 122 20.66 12.18 9.18
CA ALA A 122 22.03 12.64 9.16
C ALA A 122 22.48 13.20 7.79
N ALA A 123 21.88 12.73 6.70
CA ALA A 123 22.18 13.18 5.34
C ALA A 123 21.46 14.50 5.01
N THR A 124 20.27 14.74 5.58
CA THR A 124 19.47 15.95 5.35
C THR A 124 19.72 17.07 6.35
N ALA A 125 20.40 16.83 7.47
CA ALA A 125 20.73 17.88 8.45
C ALA A 125 21.41 19.13 7.85
N LEU A 126 22.29 18.95 6.85
CA LEU A 126 22.96 20.07 6.17
C LEU A 126 22.04 20.82 5.18
N GLU A 127 21.04 20.14 4.65
CA GLU A 127 20.07 20.70 3.71
C GLU A 127 18.96 21.45 4.49
N ASP A 128 18.53 20.90 5.62
CA ASP A 128 17.63 21.55 6.59
C ASP A 128 18.23 22.84 7.17
N GLU A 129 19.52 22.85 7.54
CA GLU A 129 20.20 24.07 8.01
C GLU A 129 20.31 25.17 6.93
N GLN A 130 20.17 24.79 5.65
CA GLN A 130 20.22 25.71 4.51
C GLN A 130 18.83 26.08 3.99
N GLU A 131 17.77 25.53 4.59
CA GLU A 131 16.40 25.87 4.23
C GLU A 131 16.09 27.31 4.65
N ILE A 132 15.44 28.04 3.77
CA ILE A 132 15.13 29.45 3.99
C ILE A 132 13.93 29.50 4.94
N ASP A 133 14.12 30.07 6.13
CA ASP A 133 13.02 30.34 7.07
C ASP A 133 11.89 31.09 6.33
N GLU A 134 10.75 30.42 6.16
CA GLU A 134 9.58 30.95 5.45
C GLU A 134 9.08 32.26 6.07
N LEU A 135 9.31 32.42 7.38
CA LEU A 135 8.95 33.61 8.13
C LEU A 135 10.04 34.68 8.05
N ALA A 136 11.24 34.43 7.53
CA ALA A 136 12.34 35.42 7.48
C ALA A 136 11.93 36.73 6.77
N ASN A 137 11.09 36.62 5.74
CA ASN A 137 10.59 37.76 4.97
C ASN A 137 9.30 38.39 5.55
N VAL A 138 8.74 37.83 6.62
CA VAL A 138 7.53 38.35 7.26
C VAL A 138 7.90 39.51 8.21
N PRO A 139 7.24 40.68 8.08
CA PRO A 139 7.47 41.82 8.97
C PRO A 139 7.25 41.47 10.45
N LYS A 140 8.10 42.00 11.34
CA LYS A 140 8.04 41.74 12.79
C LYS A 140 6.69 42.09 13.42
N GLU A 141 5.97 43.05 12.86
CA GLU A 141 4.63 43.45 13.31
C GLU A 141 3.61 42.32 13.20
N LYS A 142 3.77 41.47 12.17
CA LYS A 142 2.96 40.28 11.91
C LYS A 142 3.47 39.04 12.66
N LYS A 143 4.50 39.17 13.48
CA LYS A 143 5.02 38.08 14.32
C LYS A 143 4.78 38.35 15.80
N THR A 144 4.65 37.29 16.58
CA THR A 144 4.63 37.33 18.03
C THR A 144 6.02 37.65 18.57
N LYS A 145 6.12 37.92 19.87
CA LYS A 145 7.42 38.13 20.55
C LYS A 145 8.34 36.90 20.42
N GLU A 146 7.75 35.72 20.25
CA GLU A 146 8.44 34.43 20.11
C GLU A 146 8.74 34.05 18.66
N GLY A 147 8.32 34.88 17.70
CA GLY A 147 8.63 34.68 16.28
C GLY A 147 7.56 33.94 15.48
N TYR A 148 6.50 33.45 16.10
CA TYR A 148 5.35 32.87 15.41
C TYR A 148 4.59 33.92 14.59
N LEU A 149 3.99 33.54 13.46
CA LEU A 149 3.10 34.43 12.72
C LEU A 149 1.84 34.68 13.55
N LYS A 150 1.43 35.95 13.70
CA LYS A 150 0.14 36.34 14.32
C LYS A 150 -1.01 36.01 13.37
N ASP A 151 -1.24 34.73 13.15
CA ASP A 151 -2.42 34.21 12.49
C ASP A 151 -3.54 33.94 13.52
N GLY A 152 -4.75 33.63 13.07
CA GLY A 152 -5.92 33.29 13.92
C GLY A 152 -5.74 32.06 14.83
N PHE A 153 -4.55 31.45 14.83
CA PHE A 153 -4.13 30.37 15.73
C PHE A 153 -3.32 30.85 16.95
N VAL A 154 -2.82 32.08 16.96
CA VAL A 154 -2.06 32.63 18.09
C VAL A 154 -3.00 33.27 19.10
N VAL A 155 -3.15 32.63 20.26
CA VAL A 155 -3.85 33.21 21.41
C VAL A 155 -2.95 34.26 22.06
N SER A 156 -3.40 35.52 22.07
CA SER A 156 -2.68 36.61 22.76
C SER A 156 -3.09 36.65 24.23
N GLU A 157 -2.14 36.67 25.15
CA GLU A 157 -2.41 36.79 26.60
C GLU A 157 -2.98 38.16 27.01
N GLU A 158 -2.83 39.20 26.18
CA GLU A 158 -3.40 40.53 26.40
C GLU A 158 -4.63 40.72 25.50
N GLY A 159 -5.76 40.17 25.94
CA GLY A 159 -7.04 40.29 25.24
C GLY A 159 -8.12 39.38 25.82
N GLU A 160 -8.66 39.76 26.99
CA GLU A 160 -10.03 39.37 27.36
C GLU A 160 -11.00 39.99 26.34
N GLU A 161 -11.34 39.27 25.27
CA GLU A 161 -12.56 39.53 24.49
C GLU A 161 -13.23 38.18 24.15
N GLU A 162 -14.29 37.93 24.92
CA GLU A 162 -15.36 36.93 24.79
C GLU A 162 -15.01 35.56 24.16
N LEU A 163 -14.80 34.60 25.07
CA LEU A 163 -15.25 33.23 24.85
C LEU A 163 -16.72 33.25 24.44
N GLY A 164 -16.99 33.07 23.15
CA GLY A 164 -18.29 32.61 22.70
C GLY A 164 -18.52 31.23 23.30
N GLU A 165 -19.32 31.19 24.36
CA GLU A 165 -19.98 29.99 24.85
C GLU A 165 -20.77 29.36 23.69
N ASP A 166 -20.21 28.32 23.07
CA ASP A 166 -21.02 27.29 22.42
C ASP A 166 -20.91 26.03 23.27
N GLU A 167 -21.64 26.04 24.40
CA GLU A 167 -22.08 24.82 25.07
C GLU A 167 -23.08 24.11 24.15
N THR A 168 -22.59 23.31 23.19
CA THR A 168 -23.37 22.16 22.73
C THR A 168 -22.87 20.91 23.44
N THR A 169 -23.39 20.75 24.66
CA THR A 169 -23.54 19.47 25.34
C THR A 169 -24.34 18.53 24.42
N SER A 170 -23.64 17.70 23.65
CA SER A 170 -24.25 16.51 23.05
C SER A 170 -23.93 15.33 23.98
N GLU A 171 -24.86 15.08 24.89
CA GLU A 171 -24.82 13.89 25.75
C GLU A 171 -24.85 12.61 24.91
N SER A 172 -23.88 11.75 25.23
CA SER A 172 -23.89 10.28 25.29
C SER A 172 -24.78 9.47 24.34
N GLU A 173 -24.18 8.46 23.71
CA GLU A 173 -24.55 7.04 23.87
C GLU A 173 -23.32 6.20 23.46
N PHE A 174 -22.39 6.03 24.41
CA PHE A 174 -21.27 5.08 24.30
C PHE A 174 -21.80 3.70 24.67
N ASN A 175 -22.09 2.87 23.67
CA ASN A 175 -22.50 1.50 23.91
C ASN A 175 -21.25 0.64 24.14
N THR A 176 -20.71 0.70 25.37
CA THR A 176 -19.83 -0.35 25.90
C THR A 176 -20.69 -1.48 26.41
N THR A 177 -20.70 -2.59 25.66
CA THR A 177 -21.02 -3.88 26.25
C THR A 177 -19.71 -4.52 26.68
N ASN A 178 -19.39 -4.33 27.95
CA ASN A 178 -18.44 -5.15 28.67
C ASN A 178 -19.09 -6.52 28.93
N SER A 179 -18.43 -7.59 28.53
CA SER A 179 -18.62 -8.90 29.12
C SER A 179 -17.23 -9.51 29.22
N GLU A 180 -16.62 -9.25 30.37
CA GLU A 180 -15.52 -10.02 30.92
C GLU A 180 -16.04 -11.42 31.24
N ASP A 181 -15.34 -12.44 30.77
CA ASP A 181 -15.04 -13.61 31.58
C ASP A 181 -13.65 -14.09 31.16
N GLU A 182 -12.70 -13.91 32.07
CA GLU A 182 -11.40 -14.57 32.09
C GLU A 182 -11.62 -16.05 32.48
N ASP A 183 -10.89 -16.95 31.83
CA ASP A 183 -10.03 -17.96 32.49
C ASP A 183 -9.97 -19.32 31.77
N GLU A 184 -8.71 -19.70 31.53
CA GLU A 184 -8.11 -21.05 31.58
C GLU A 184 -8.33 -22.06 30.44
N ASP A 185 -7.19 -22.60 30.00
CA ASP A 185 -6.97 -23.79 29.16
C ASP A 185 -7.93 -24.94 29.49
N ASP A 186 -8.62 -25.47 28.47
CA ASP A 186 -8.94 -26.90 28.45
C ASP A 186 -9.03 -27.44 27.00
N ASP A 187 -8.35 -28.58 26.82
CA ASP A 187 -8.19 -29.34 25.59
C ASP A 187 -9.53 -29.99 25.20
N ALA A 188 -10.20 -29.49 24.17
CA ALA A 188 -11.44 -30.08 23.65
C ALA A 188 -11.35 -30.30 22.13
N VAL A 189 -11.11 -31.57 21.77
CA VAL A 189 -11.23 -32.15 20.43
C VAL A 189 -12.66 -31.94 19.92
N ILE A 190 -12.86 -31.09 18.91
CA ILE A 190 -14.15 -30.98 18.22
C ILE A 190 -14.09 -31.83 16.96
N GLU A 191 -14.82 -32.94 17.04
CA GLU A 191 -15.04 -33.94 16.01
C GLU A 191 -15.68 -33.35 14.74
N ASP A 192 -15.23 -33.95 13.63
CA ASP A 192 -15.75 -33.91 12.26
C ASP A 192 -17.29 -33.88 12.19
N ILE A 193 -17.87 -32.72 11.89
CA ILE A 193 -19.30 -32.60 11.55
C ILE A 193 -19.47 -32.44 10.03
N GLY A 194 -19.62 -33.58 9.36
CA GLY A 194 -20.70 -33.83 8.41
C GLY A 194 -20.81 -32.93 7.20
N SER A 195 -20.05 -33.26 6.15
CA SER A 195 -20.35 -32.95 4.75
C SER A 195 -21.68 -33.60 4.32
N GLU A 196 -22.82 -32.92 4.47
CA GLU A 196 -24.14 -33.34 3.96
C GLU A 196 -24.74 -32.35 2.94
N LEU A 197 -24.05 -32.12 1.82
CA LEU A 197 -24.66 -31.54 0.61
C LEU A 197 -24.32 -32.40 -0.60
N SER A 198 -25.05 -33.49 -0.79
CA SER A 198 -25.09 -34.21 -2.07
C SER A 198 -26.20 -33.64 -2.94
N GLU A 199 -25.84 -33.13 -4.12
CA GLU A 199 -26.78 -32.66 -5.15
C GLU A 199 -27.61 -33.84 -5.70
N GLU A 200 -28.93 -33.77 -5.53
CA GLU A 200 -29.89 -34.67 -6.20
C GLU A 200 -30.05 -34.28 -7.67
N SER A 201 -29.90 -35.23 -8.58
CA SER A 201 -30.15 -35.04 -10.01
C SER A 201 -31.65 -35.10 -10.31
N TYR A 202 -32.22 -34.00 -10.79
CA TYR A 202 -33.61 -33.94 -11.25
C TYR A 202 -33.76 -34.59 -12.63
N ASP A 203 -34.42 -35.75 -12.68
CA ASP A 203 -34.93 -36.33 -13.92
C ASP A 203 -36.21 -35.59 -14.36
N TYR A 204 -36.14 -34.91 -15.50
CA TYR A 204 -37.33 -34.40 -16.18
C TYR A 204 -37.93 -35.53 -17.03
N GLU A 205 -38.96 -36.20 -16.51
CA GLU A 205 -39.86 -36.99 -17.34
C GLU A 205 -40.74 -36.04 -18.15
N SER A 206 -40.47 -35.98 -19.46
CA SER A 206 -41.31 -35.35 -20.47
C SER A 206 -42.39 -36.34 -20.88
N ASP A 207 -43.60 -36.18 -20.37
CA ASP A 207 -44.77 -36.92 -20.83
C ASP A 207 -45.66 -36.00 -21.70
N GLU A 208 -45.77 -36.41 -22.97
CA GLU A 208 -46.66 -36.03 -24.11
C GLU A 208 -47.27 -34.62 -24.24
#